data_AF-A0A8S4RFJ1-F1
#
_entry.id   AF-A0A8S4RFJ1-F1
#
_cell.length_a   1.000
_cell.length_b   1.000
_cell.length_c   1.000
_cell.angle_alpha   90.00
_cell.angle_beta   90.00
_cell.angle_gamma   90.00
#
_symmetry.space_group_name_H-M   'P 1'
#
loop_
_entity.id
_entity.type
_entity.pdbx_description
1 polymer ?
#
loop_
_entity_poly.entity_id
_entity_poly.type
_entity_poly.pdbx_seq_one_letter_code
_entity_poly.pdbx_strand_id
1 'polypeptide(L)'
;MARVLNSIIVLAICICAIVAQRKPIKEALFLNTDVFNSTMEDCVWRREREPCPDPNVTLNLYTEAEPFKKEVDLFSEDWLRQSSWEPSHETILLIHGYAGGDDTLPIVVLRDAYLRRGGYNVFMMDWGQLSQPPCYVAAVHNLRPVARCVAEALGSLRRAGLRPDRLTCVGHSLGAHMCGIMANYLNFRLNRIIGRNAKNALNFSASGAYCVEDFTTPFCPSSSGLAEGDTRCCLDKQYAAAATTLRPPRTRPRPVARLRARRIKNYDQNVTLDVSNHF
;
A
#
# COMPACT_ATOMS: atom_id res chain seq x y z
N MET A 1 -40.31 -43.38 -27.48
CA MET A 1 -39.92 -41.99 -27.23
C MET A 1 -39.61 -41.72 -25.75
N ALA A 2 -40.59 -41.76 -24.83
CA ALA A 2 -40.45 -41.31 -23.42
C ALA A 2 -39.14 -41.67 -22.68
N ARG A 3 -38.64 -42.92 -22.76
CA ARG A 3 -37.39 -43.34 -22.09
C ARG A 3 -36.15 -42.54 -22.52
N VAL A 4 -36.08 -42.13 -23.78
CA VAL A 4 -34.97 -41.30 -24.30
C VAL A 4 -35.03 -39.89 -23.71
N LEU A 5 -36.24 -39.32 -23.59
CA LEU A 5 -36.44 -37.99 -23.04
C LEU A 5 -35.99 -37.91 -21.56
N ASN A 6 -36.39 -38.88 -20.73
CA ASN A 6 -35.91 -38.96 -19.35
C ASN A 6 -34.38 -39.09 -19.26
N SER A 7 -33.75 -39.86 -20.15
CA SER A 7 -32.29 -40.05 -20.16
C SER A 7 -31.55 -38.74 -20.47
N ILE A 8 -32.08 -37.94 -21.41
CA ILE A 8 -31.54 -36.60 -21.75
C ILE A 8 -31.73 -35.62 -20.58
N ILE A 9 -32.91 -35.63 -19.93
CA ILE A 9 -33.21 -34.76 -18.78
C ILE A 9 -32.25 -35.06 -17.61
N VAL A 10 -32.05 -36.33 -17.26
CA VAL A 10 -31.11 -36.73 -16.19
C VAL A 10 -29.68 -36.30 -16.53
N LEU A 11 -29.23 -36.51 -17.78
CA LEU A 11 -27.89 -36.09 -18.20
C LEU A 11 -27.69 -34.57 -18.12
N ALA A 12 -28.70 -33.78 -18.52
CA ALA A 12 -28.67 -32.33 -18.43
C ALA A 12 -28.61 -31.84 -16.96
N ILE A 13 -29.40 -32.44 -16.07
CA ILE A 13 -29.37 -32.14 -14.62
C ILE A 13 -28.00 -32.47 -14.02
N CYS A 14 -27.41 -33.62 -14.36
CA CYS A 14 -26.06 -33.98 -13.91
C CYS A 14 -24.99 -33.00 -14.41
N ILE A 15 -25.07 -32.55 -15.67
CA ILE A 15 -24.15 -31.55 -16.22
C ILE A 15 -24.29 -30.21 -15.50
N CYS A 16 -25.52 -29.74 -15.24
CA CYS A 16 -25.75 -28.52 -14.44
C CYS A 16 -25.18 -28.63 -13.02
N ALA A 17 -25.35 -29.77 -12.34
CA ALA A 17 -24.79 -29.99 -11.01
C ALA A 17 -23.23 -29.95 -11.00
N ILE A 18 -22.60 -30.58 -11.99
CA ILE A 18 -21.13 -30.59 -12.16
C ILE A 18 -20.59 -29.18 -12.49
N VAL A 19 -21.34 -28.38 -13.27
CA VAL A 19 -20.98 -26.98 -13.56
C VAL A 19 -21.13 -26.10 -12.31
N ALA A 20 -22.19 -26.29 -11.51
CA ALA A 20 -22.42 -25.55 -10.27
C ALA A 20 -21.31 -25.79 -9.23
N GLN A 21 -20.87 -27.04 -9.04
CA GLN A 21 -19.85 -27.37 -8.04
C GLN A 21 -18.42 -26.91 -8.39
N ARG A 22 -18.17 -26.30 -9.56
CA ARG A 22 -16.83 -25.84 -9.98
C ARG A 22 -16.40 -24.46 -9.44
N LYS A 23 -17.17 -23.82 -8.53
CA LYS A 23 -16.88 -22.46 -8.03
C LYS A 23 -16.73 -22.21 -6.51
N PRO A 24 -16.79 -23.16 -5.55
CA PRO A 24 -16.82 -22.82 -4.12
C PRO A 24 -15.57 -22.05 -3.62
N ILE A 25 -14.41 -22.28 -4.24
CA ILE A 25 -13.16 -21.57 -3.93
C ILE A 25 -13.23 -20.08 -4.34
N LYS A 26 -14.06 -19.72 -5.33
CA LYS A 26 -14.23 -18.32 -5.76
C LYS A 26 -15.10 -17.56 -4.77
N GLU A 27 -16.26 -18.10 -4.41
CA GLU A 27 -17.19 -17.48 -3.46
C GLU A 27 -16.51 -17.23 -2.09
N ALA A 28 -15.75 -18.21 -1.59
CA ALA A 28 -14.96 -18.08 -0.36
C ALA A 28 -13.86 -17.00 -0.42
N LEU A 29 -13.40 -16.58 -1.60
CA LEU A 29 -12.38 -15.54 -1.78
C LEU A 29 -13.00 -14.13 -1.89
N PHE A 30 -14.29 -14.02 -2.23
CA PHE A 30 -14.97 -12.76 -2.56
C PHE A 30 -16.01 -12.28 -1.53
N LEU A 31 -15.96 -12.80 -0.29
CA LEU A 31 -16.60 -12.23 0.91
C LEU A 31 -18.11 -11.93 0.84
N ASN A 32 -18.87 -12.60 -0.04
CA ASN A 32 -20.33 -12.46 -0.16
C ASN A 32 -20.84 -11.00 -0.33
N THR A 33 -20.15 -10.19 -1.13
CA THR A 33 -20.67 -8.86 -1.55
C THR A 33 -21.16 -8.89 -2.99
N ASP A 34 -22.48 -8.94 -3.18
CA ASP A 34 -23.21 -8.97 -4.46
C ASP A 34 -23.19 -7.63 -5.23
N VAL A 35 -22.04 -6.96 -5.31
CA VAL A 35 -21.94 -5.54 -5.78
C VAL A 35 -20.80 -5.30 -6.79
N PHE A 36 -20.42 -6.30 -7.59
CA PHE A 36 -19.48 -6.10 -8.71
C PHE A 36 -19.95 -6.77 -10.00
N ASN A 37 -20.65 -6.00 -10.83
CA ASN A 37 -20.92 -6.32 -12.24
C ASN A 37 -19.69 -6.03 -13.12
N SER A 38 -18.51 -6.50 -12.67
CA SER A 38 -17.21 -6.22 -13.27
C SER A 38 -16.50 -7.54 -13.56
N THR A 39 -16.27 -7.81 -14.83
CA THR A 39 -15.52 -8.98 -15.29
C THR A 39 -14.02 -8.74 -15.12
N MET A 40 -13.20 -9.77 -15.38
CA MET A 40 -11.74 -9.62 -15.40
C MET A 40 -11.25 -8.79 -16.62
N GLU A 41 -12.13 -8.54 -17.60
CA GLU A 41 -11.83 -7.78 -18.82
C GLU A 41 -11.99 -6.26 -18.59
N ASP A 42 -12.83 -5.86 -17.63
CA ASP A 42 -13.07 -4.45 -17.23
C ASP A 42 -11.94 -3.84 -16.38
N CYS A 43 -10.86 -4.59 -16.13
CA CYS A 43 -9.77 -4.16 -15.25
C CYS A 43 -8.89 -3.07 -15.88
N VAL A 44 -8.68 -1.96 -15.16
CA VAL A 44 -7.83 -0.85 -15.62
C VAL A 44 -6.35 -1.16 -15.43
N TRP A 45 -5.56 -1.13 -16.50
CA TRP A 45 -4.12 -1.38 -16.49
C TRP A 45 -3.33 -0.10 -16.83
N ARG A 46 -2.52 0.38 -15.89
CA ARG A 46 -1.62 1.53 -16.08
C ARG A 46 -0.26 1.09 -16.60
N ARG A 47 0.25 1.78 -17.62
CA ARG A 47 1.60 1.61 -18.19
C ARG A 47 2.62 2.40 -17.35
N GLU A 48 3.82 1.85 -17.17
CA GLU A 48 4.87 2.44 -16.30
C GLU A 48 5.25 3.90 -16.66
N ARG A 49 4.98 4.34 -17.89
CA ARG A 49 5.27 5.69 -18.44
C ARG A 49 4.03 6.54 -18.80
N GLU A 50 2.86 6.29 -18.21
CA GLU A 50 1.71 7.22 -18.36
C GLU A 50 2.02 8.62 -17.77
N PRO A 51 1.39 9.70 -18.27
CA PRO A 51 1.58 11.04 -17.70
C PRO A 51 1.06 11.09 -16.27
N CYS A 52 1.68 11.96 -15.45
CA CYS A 52 1.24 12.26 -14.09
C CYS A 52 0.76 13.72 -14.01
N PRO A 53 -0.21 14.06 -13.14
CA PRO A 53 -0.95 13.15 -12.25
C PRO A 53 -1.85 12.16 -12.99
N ASP A 54 -2.10 11.02 -12.37
CA ASP A 54 -3.02 9.99 -12.86
C ASP A 54 -4.45 10.36 -12.42
N PRO A 55 -5.44 10.50 -13.32
CA PRO A 55 -6.80 10.92 -12.97
C PRO A 55 -7.56 9.94 -12.06
N ASN A 56 -7.03 8.73 -11.87
CA ASN A 56 -7.60 7.70 -11.01
C ASN A 56 -6.83 7.57 -9.67
N VAL A 57 -5.96 8.55 -9.36
CA VAL A 57 -5.16 8.62 -8.12
C VAL A 57 -5.27 10.02 -7.52
N THR A 58 -6.00 10.17 -6.41
CA THR A 58 -6.18 11.45 -5.73
C THR A 58 -5.43 11.50 -4.40
N LEU A 59 -5.09 12.71 -3.96
CA LEU A 59 -4.49 12.97 -2.65
C LEU A 59 -5.41 13.93 -1.89
N ASN A 60 -5.89 13.50 -0.71
CA ASN A 60 -6.86 14.24 0.09
C ASN A 60 -6.25 14.59 1.46
N LEU A 61 -6.19 15.87 1.81
CA LEU A 61 -5.82 16.32 3.15
C LEU A 61 -7.03 16.25 4.09
N TYR A 62 -6.73 15.86 5.33
CA TYR A 62 -7.59 15.97 6.49
C TYR A 62 -6.75 16.52 7.66
N THR A 63 -7.31 17.41 8.47
CA THR A 63 -6.66 17.95 9.68
C THR A 63 -7.65 18.03 10.84
N GLU A 64 -7.14 18.36 12.03
CA GLU A 64 -7.95 18.54 13.24
C GLU A 64 -8.93 19.72 13.13
N ALA A 65 -8.54 20.80 12.44
CA ALA A 65 -9.39 21.96 12.15
C ALA A 65 -10.30 21.75 10.93
N GLU A 66 -9.90 20.87 10.01
CA GLU A 66 -10.56 20.59 8.73
C GLU A 66 -10.68 19.06 8.54
N PRO A 67 -11.62 18.40 9.27
CA PRO A 67 -11.74 16.93 9.28
C PRO A 67 -12.52 16.39 8.07
N PHE A 68 -12.84 17.23 7.08
CA PHE A 68 -13.50 16.84 5.85
C PHE A 68 -12.49 16.71 4.68
N LYS A 69 -12.87 15.92 3.68
CA LYS A 69 -12.04 15.60 2.51
C LYS A 69 -11.70 16.88 1.72
N LYS A 70 -10.41 17.22 1.62
CA LYS A 70 -9.91 18.36 0.85
C LYS A 70 -8.85 17.92 -0.15
N GLU A 71 -9.21 17.86 -1.43
CA GLU A 71 -8.32 17.40 -2.50
C GLU A 71 -7.14 18.37 -2.73
N VAL A 72 -5.97 17.78 -2.99
CA VAL A 72 -4.72 18.51 -3.24
C VAL A 72 -4.66 18.98 -4.69
N ASP A 73 -4.66 20.29 -4.90
CA ASP A 73 -4.28 20.86 -6.19
C ASP A 73 -2.76 20.74 -6.37
N LEU A 74 -2.35 19.84 -7.27
CA LEU A 74 -0.94 19.59 -7.59
C LEU A 74 -0.34 20.61 -8.58
N PHE A 75 -1.15 21.53 -9.12
CA PHE A 75 -0.73 22.61 -10.01
C PHE A 75 -0.47 23.93 -9.25
N SER A 76 -0.97 24.06 -8.02
CA SER A 76 -0.72 25.24 -7.16
C SER A 76 0.50 25.03 -6.24
N GLU A 77 1.62 25.69 -6.57
CA GLU A 77 2.86 25.69 -5.75
C GLU A 77 2.67 26.33 -4.35
N ASP A 78 1.56 27.04 -4.11
CA ASP A 78 1.21 27.63 -2.82
C ASP A 78 0.13 26.85 -2.04
N TRP A 79 -0.41 25.75 -2.59
CA TRP A 79 -1.59 25.06 -2.04
C TRP A 79 -1.48 24.74 -0.54
N LEU A 80 -0.32 24.29 -0.06
CA LEU A 80 -0.12 24.02 1.38
C LEU A 80 -0.37 25.25 2.27
N ARG A 81 0.01 26.45 1.84
CA ARG A 81 -0.21 27.72 2.56
C ARG A 81 -1.67 28.19 2.52
N GLN A 82 -2.46 27.69 1.57
CA GLN A 82 -3.89 27.99 1.38
C GLN A 82 -4.79 26.90 2.00
N SER A 83 -4.21 25.73 2.29
CA SER A 83 -4.84 24.62 2.98
C SER A 83 -4.82 24.78 4.52
N SER A 84 -5.46 23.85 5.22
CA SER A 84 -5.40 23.73 6.68
C SER A 84 -4.14 23.03 7.22
N TRP A 85 -3.16 22.72 6.36
CA TRP A 85 -1.91 22.04 6.72
C TRP A 85 -1.03 22.89 7.66
N GLU A 86 -0.71 22.35 8.83
CA GLU A 86 0.07 23.05 9.86
C GLU A 86 1.56 22.59 9.84
N PRO A 87 2.54 23.46 9.49
CA PRO A 87 3.95 23.07 9.35
C PRO A 87 4.61 22.53 10.63
N SER A 88 4.08 22.87 11.81
CA SER A 88 4.57 22.41 13.11
C SER A 88 4.12 20.99 13.48
N HIS A 89 3.13 20.42 12.79
CA HIS A 89 2.66 19.05 12.98
C HIS A 89 3.56 17.99 12.28
N GLU A 90 3.35 16.71 12.62
CA GLU A 90 3.88 15.59 11.83
C GLU A 90 2.92 15.33 10.65
N THR A 91 3.44 14.89 9.50
CA THR A 91 2.59 14.57 8.34
C THR A 91 2.55 13.06 8.11
N ILE A 92 1.34 12.50 8.04
CA ILE A 92 1.10 11.10 7.74
C ILE A 92 0.53 10.99 6.33
N LEU A 93 1.14 10.16 5.48
CA LEU A 93 0.54 9.69 4.24
C LEU A 93 -0.04 8.29 4.47
N LEU A 94 -1.36 8.17 4.38
CA LEU A 94 -2.12 6.93 4.51
C LEU A 94 -2.42 6.37 3.12
N ILE A 95 -2.04 5.11 2.87
CA ILE A 95 -2.32 4.42 1.60
C ILE A 95 -3.11 3.14 1.88
N HIS A 96 -4.29 3.02 1.26
CA HIS A 96 -5.13 1.84 1.36
C HIS A 96 -4.62 0.66 0.52
N GLY A 97 -5.12 -0.54 0.83
CA GLY A 97 -4.82 -1.76 0.08
C GLY A 97 -5.75 -2.01 -1.11
N TYR A 98 -5.68 -3.22 -1.64
CA TYR A 98 -6.65 -3.75 -2.60
C TYR A 98 -8.08 -3.71 -2.07
N ALA A 99 -9.06 -3.50 -2.95
CA ALA A 99 -10.49 -3.33 -2.62
C ALA A 99 -10.75 -2.20 -1.60
N GLY A 100 -9.91 -1.16 -1.62
CA GLY A 100 -10.00 0.00 -0.75
C GLY A 100 -10.34 1.30 -1.48
N GLY A 101 -10.45 2.35 -0.67
CA GLY A 101 -10.66 3.75 -0.99
C GLY A 101 -10.51 4.58 0.29
N ASP A 102 -10.53 5.90 0.24
CA ASP A 102 -10.17 6.72 1.39
C ASP A 102 -11.18 6.65 2.57
N ASP A 103 -12.47 6.44 2.30
CA ASP A 103 -13.50 6.21 3.33
C ASP A 103 -13.72 4.71 3.68
N THR A 104 -12.81 3.81 3.31
CA THR A 104 -12.95 2.35 3.53
C THR A 104 -12.23 1.82 4.79
N LEU A 105 -12.69 0.67 5.31
CA LEU A 105 -11.97 -0.06 6.35
C LEU A 105 -10.75 -0.80 5.76
N PRO A 106 -9.60 -0.87 6.48
CA PRO A 106 -9.34 -0.28 7.80
C PRO A 106 -8.70 1.12 7.75
N ILE A 107 -8.47 1.70 6.56
CA ILE A 107 -7.69 2.94 6.41
C ILE A 107 -8.38 4.14 7.06
N VAL A 108 -9.72 4.20 7.00
CA VAL A 108 -10.56 5.23 7.62
C VAL A 108 -10.38 5.27 9.16
N VAL A 109 -10.24 4.11 9.80
CA VAL A 109 -10.00 4.03 11.26
C VAL A 109 -8.63 4.57 11.64
N LEU A 110 -7.61 4.38 10.78
CA LEU A 110 -6.29 4.96 10.97
C LEU A 110 -6.33 6.48 10.81
N ARG A 111 -6.99 7.00 9.77
CA ARG A 111 -7.23 8.44 9.55
C ARG A 111 -7.84 9.06 10.79
N ASP A 112 -9.00 8.55 11.22
CA ASP A 112 -9.75 9.13 12.33
C ASP A 112 -8.99 8.99 13.66
N ALA A 113 -8.14 7.97 13.82
CA ALA A 113 -7.28 7.83 15.00
C ALA A 113 -6.14 8.87 15.04
N TYR A 114 -5.58 9.26 13.89
CA TYR A 114 -4.64 10.39 13.82
C TYR A 114 -5.33 11.72 14.07
N LEU A 115 -6.52 11.94 13.49
CA LEU A 115 -7.31 13.17 13.68
C LEU A 115 -7.74 13.34 15.15
N ARG A 116 -8.35 12.32 15.77
CA ARG A 116 -8.76 12.34 17.20
C ARG A 116 -7.60 12.49 18.18
N ARG A 117 -6.36 12.20 17.78
CA ARG A 117 -5.17 12.38 18.61
C ARG A 117 -4.64 13.81 18.59
N GLY A 118 -4.97 14.57 17.55
CA GLY A 118 -4.49 15.92 17.31
C GLY A 118 -2.99 16.04 17.00
N GLY A 119 -2.61 17.17 16.42
CA GLY A 119 -1.20 17.46 16.10
C GLY A 119 -0.63 16.71 14.89
N TYR A 120 -1.48 16.26 13.96
CA TYR A 120 -1.10 15.59 12.70
C TYR A 120 -1.79 16.25 11.50
N ASN A 121 -1.09 16.30 10.38
CA ASN A 121 -1.70 16.52 9.06
C ASN A 121 -1.79 15.15 8.37
N VAL A 122 -2.97 14.76 7.88
CA VAL A 122 -3.21 13.42 7.32
C VAL A 122 -3.54 13.55 5.84
N PHE A 123 -2.61 13.16 4.98
CA PHE A 123 -2.91 12.93 3.56
C PHE A 123 -3.39 11.49 3.39
N MET A 124 -4.58 11.31 2.85
CA MET A 124 -5.06 10.05 2.31
C MET A 124 -4.72 9.99 0.83
N MET A 125 -4.22 8.86 0.36
CA MET A 125 -4.10 8.55 -1.06
C MET A 125 -5.23 7.59 -1.44
N ASP A 126 -6.09 8.00 -2.35
CA ASP A 126 -7.05 7.10 -3.00
C ASP A 126 -6.50 6.64 -4.35
N TRP A 127 -6.56 5.33 -4.58
CA TRP A 127 -6.27 4.66 -5.84
C TRP A 127 -7.26 3.48 -6.07
N GLY A 128 -8.45 3.58 -5.47
CA GLY A 128 -9.47 2.52 -5.43
C GLY A 128 -9.88 2.09 -6.82
N GLN A 129 -10.09 3.05 -7.73
CA GLN A 129 -10.40 2.78 -9.15
C GLN A 129 -9.36 1.90 -9.87
N LEU A 130 -8.10 1.92 -9.43
CA LEU A 130 -7.00 1.10 -9.99
C LEU A 130 -6.76 -0.19 -9.20
N SER A 131 -7.58 -0.47 -8.19
CA SER A 131 -7.42 -1.56 -7.23
C SER A 131 -8.73 -2.24 -6.78
N GLN A 132 -9.82 -2.12 -7.56
CA GLN A 132 -11.12 -2.75 -7.26
C GLN A 132 -11.14 -4.28 -7.41
N PRO A 133 -12.11 -4.98 -6.77
CA PRO A 133 -12.55 -6.32 -7.17
C PRO A 133 -13.05 -6.37 -8.63
N PRO A 134 -12.83 -7.46 -9.39
CA PRO A 134 -12.00 -8.64 -9.10
C PRO A 134 -10.51 -8.48 -9.48
N CYS A 135 -10.09 -7.24 -9.78
CA CYS A 135 -8.88 -6.91 -10.54
C CYS A 135 -7.54 -6.98 -9.78
N TYR A 136 -7.31 -7.99 -8.95
CA TYR A 136 -6.10 -8.08 -8.10
C TYR A 136 -4.79 -8.02 -8.89
N VAL A 137 -4.69 -8.74 -10.02
CA VAL A 137 -3.48 -8.76 -10.84
C VAL A 137 -3.19 -7.38 -11.45
N ALA A 138 -4.22 -6.65 -11.87
CA ALA A 138 -4.08 -5.27 -12.33
C ALA A 138 -3.66 -4.34 -11.18
N ALA A 139 -4.23 -4.49 -9.98
CA ALA A 139 -3.84 -3.73 -8.80
C ALA A 139 -2.35 -3.91 -8.45
N VAL A 140 -1.81 -5.13 -8.53
CA VAL A 140 -0.38 -5.41 -8.32
C VAL A 140 0.49 -4.81 -9.44
N HIS A 141 0.04 -4.88 -10.69
CA HIS A 141 0.73 -4.25 -11.83
C HIS A 141 0.78 -2.71 -11.72
N ASN A 142 -0.34 -2.10 -11.32
CA ASN A 142 -0.52 -0.66 -11.20
C ASN A 142 0.34 -0.02 -10.10
N LEU A 143 0.86 -0.80 -9.14
CA LEU A 143 1.75 -0.32 -8.07
C LEU A 143 2.90 0.57 -8.60
N ARG A 144 3.57 0.19 -9.69
CA ARG A 144 4.72 0.94 -10.24
C ARG A 144 4.35 2.32 -10.81
N PRO A 145 3.45 2.43 -11.81
CA PRO A 145 3.06 3.74 -12.35
C PRO A 145 2.41 4.64 -11.29
N VAL A 146 1.53 4.09 -10.44
CA VAL A 146 0.88 4.86 -9.37
C VAL A 146 1.92 5.39 -8.37
N ALA A 147 2.83 4.55 -7.88
CA ALA A 147 3.90 4.96 -6.98
C ALA A 147 4.82 6.05 -7.56
N ARG A 148 5.03 6.06 -8.88
CA ARG A 148 5.75 7.14 -9.57
C ARG A 148 4.94 8.44 -9.53
N CYS A 149 3.67 8.45 -9.94
CA CYS A 149 2.86 9.68 -9.93
C CYS A 149 2.67 10.25 -8.51
N VAL A 150 2.54 9.40 -7.49
CA VAL A 150 2.46 9.83 -6.08
C VAL A 150 3.81 10.39 -5.59
N ALA A 151 4.94 9.84 -6.04
CA ALA A 151 6.25 10.40 -5.74
C ALA A 151 6.47 11.76 -6.43
N GLU A 152 5.98 11.95 -7.65
CA GLU A 152 5.97 13.24 -8.35
C GLU A 152 5.08 14.27 -7.63
N ALA A 153 3.87 13.86 -7.19
CA ALA A 153 2.95 14.68 -6.39
C ALA A 153 3.54 15.11 -5.03
N LEU A 154 4.16 14.18 -4.30
CA LEU A 154 4.93 14.50 -3.08
C LEU A 154 6.15 15.40 -3.37
N GLY A 155 6.70 15.34 -4.58
CA GLY A 155 7.71 16.26 -5.09
C GLY A 155 7.18 17.70 -5.22
N SER A 156 5.96 17.89 -5.72
CA SER A 156 5.27 19.19 -5.75
C SER A 156 4.95 19.70 -4.35
N LEU A 157 4.35 18.87 -3.49
CA LEU A 157 4.09 19.24 -2.09
C LEU A 157 5.38 19.62 -1.34
N ARG A 158 6.52 18.97 -1.63
CA ARG A 158 7.83 19.35 -1.07
C ARG A 158 8.31 20.74 -1.53
N ARG A 159 8.02 21.16 -2.77
CA ARG A 159 8.30 22.54 -3.22
C ARG A 159 7.39 23.55 -2.51
N ALA A 160 6.11 23.23 -2.36
CA ALA A 160 5.16 24.03 -1.61
C ALA A 160 5.52 24.17 -0.12
N GLY A 161 6.25 23.23 0.47
CA GLY A 161 6.80 23.34 1.84
C GLY A 161 6.75 22.07 2.69
N LEU A 162 6.21 20.96 2.17
CA LEU A 162 6.11 19.70 2.90
C LEU A 162 7.49 19.20 3.35
N ARG A 163 7.59 18.89 4.64
CA ARG A 163 8.83 18.53 5.33
C ARG A 163 9.11 17.01 5.30
N PRO A 164 10.12 16.53 4.56
CA PRO A 164 10.44 15.10 4.52
C PRO A 164 10.85 14.51 5.86
N ASP A 165 11.49 15.31 6.73
CA ASP A 165 11.90 14.93 8.09
C ASP A 165 10.73 14.70 9.05
N ARG A 166 9.50 14.96 8.60
CA ARG A 166 8.23 14.78 9.33
C ARG A 166 7.20 13.96 8.55
N LEU A 167 7.54 13.48 7.36
CA LEU A 167 6.64 12.72 6.50
C LEU A 167 6.79 11.21 6.75
N THR A 168 5.73 10.58 7.26
CA THR A 168 5.64 9.12 7.47
C THR A 168 4.63 8.52 6.50
N CYS A 169 5.03 7.50 5.74
CA CYS A 169 4.09 6.71 4.95
C CYS A 169 3.59 5.52 5.78
N VAL A 170 2.28 5.31 5.85
CA VAL A 170 1.65 4.16 6.51
C VAL A 170 0.73 3.48 5.51
N GLY A 171 1.09 2.26 5.13
CA GLY A 171 0.37 1.48 4.14
C GLY A 171 -0.28 0.24 4.74
N HIS A 172 -1.52 -0.05 4.33
CA HIS A 172 -2.19 -1.31 4.66
C HIS A 172 -2.19 -2.25 3.45
N SER A 173 -1.83 -3.52 3.67
CA SER A 173 -1.84 -4.56 2.63
C SER A 173 -1.05 -4.10 1.39
N LEU A 174 -1.69 -3.99 0.22
CA LEU A 174 -1.06 -3.55 -1.02
C LEU A 174 -0.54 -2.10 -0.96
N GLY A 175 -1.11 -1.24 -0.10
CA GLY A 175 -0.60 0.11 0.19
C GLY A 175 0.73 0.13 0.93
N ALA A 176 1.10 -0.95 1.65
CA ALA A 176 2.43 -1.06 2.25
C ALA A 176 3.52 -1.23 1.18
N HIS A 177 3.25 -2.04 0.16
CA HIS A 177 4.09 -2.15 -1.04
C HIS A 177 4.15 -0.82 -1.79
N MET A 178 3.02 -0.11 -1.93
CA MET A 178 2.99 1.24 -2.51
C MET A 178 3.96 2.19 -1.79
N CYS A 179 3.94 2.28 -0.45
CA CYS A 179 4.90 3.10 0.31
C CYS A 179 6.37 2.74 0.01
N GLY A 180 6.70 1.44 -0.06
CA GLY A 180 8.06 0.96 -0.34
C GLY A 180 8.53 1.22 -1.78
N ILE A 181 7.63 1.04 -2.75
CA ILE A 181 7.91 1.27 -4.18
C ILE A 181 8.01 2.78 -4.47
N MET A 182 7.12 3.60 -3.91
CA MET A 182 7.14 5.07 -4.02
C MET A 182 8.46 5.66 -3.51
N ALA A 183 9.02 5.10 -2.44
CA ALA A 183 10.32 5.52 -1.90
C ALA A 183 11.51 5.31 -2.86
N ASN A 184 11.37 4.50 -3.92
CA ASN A 184 12.36 4.40 -5.00
C ASN A 184 12.35 5.59 -5.96
N TYR A 185 11.18 6.23 -6.14
CA TYR A 185 10.97 7.34 -7.08
C TYR A 185 11.16 8.72 -6.45
N LEU A 186 11.14 8.83 -5.12
CA LEU A 186 11.35 10.09 -4.39
C LEU A 186 12.81 10.56 -4.45
N ASN A 187 13.02 11.83 -4.83
CA ASN A 187 14.33 12.50 -4.76
C ASN A 187 14.76 12.90 -3.33
N PHE A 188 14.00 12.49 -2.32
CA PHE A 188 14.22 12.75 -0.90
C PHE A 188 13.85 11.52 -0.07
N ARG A 189 14.28 11.48 1.19
CA ARG A 189 13.93 10.40 2.12
C ARG A 189 12.75 10.78 3.00
N LEU A 190 11.78 9.87 3.07
CA LEU A 190 10.74 9.85 4.10
C LEU A 190 11.37 9.72 5.50
N ASN A 191 10.72 10.26 6.53
CA ASN A 191 11.10 10.06 7.93
C ASN A 191 10.96 8.58 8.32
N ARG A 192 9.88 7.93 7.86
CA ARG A 192 9.53 6.54 8.16
C ARG A 192 8.58 5.94 7.13
N ILE A 193 8.65 4.62 6.96
CA ILE A 193 7.62 3.79 6.33
C ILE A 193 7.13 2.76 7.37
N ILE A 194 5.82 2.59 7.50
CA ILE A 194 5.17 1.56 8.32
C ILE A 194 4.29 0.71 7.38
N GLY A 195 4.57 -0.59 7.29
CA GLY A 195 3.78 -1.52 6.47
C GLY A 195 3.05 -2.56 7.32
N ARG A 196 1.71 -2.51 7.34
CA ARG A 196 0.87 -3.52 8.01
C ARG A 196 0.32 -4.53 7.01
N ASN A 197 0.41 -5.82 7.34
CA ASN A 197 -0.09 -6.95 6.55
C ASN A 197 0.49 -7.00 5.11
N ALA A 198 1.75 -6.63 4.93
CA ALA A 198 2.44 -6.60 3.64
C ALA A 198 2.81 -8.02 3.12
N LYS A 199 1.80 -8.88 2.86
CA LYS A 199 2.02 -10.22 2.32
C LYS A 199 2.72 -10.19 0.95
N ASN A 200 3.40 -11.28 0.62
CA ASN A 200 4.33 -11.43 -0.52
C ASN A 200 3.72 -11.11 -1.90
N ALA A 201 3.69 -9.82 -2.26
CA ALA A 201 3.48 -9.38 -3.63
C ALA A 201 4.79 -9.56 -4.41
N LEU A 202 4.83 -10.61 -5.24
CA LEU A 202 5.73 -10.84 -6.39
C LEU A 202 6.98 -9.93 -6.49
N ASN A 203 8.03 -10.23 -5.70
CA ASN A 203 9.42 -9.76 -5.86
C ASN A 203 9.62 -8.24 -6.06
N PHE A 204 8.88 -7.37 -5.35
CA PHE A 204 9.16 -5.93 -5.34
C PHE A 204 10.32 -5.54 -4.40
N SER A 205 11.50 -5.29 -4.97
CA SER A 205 12.65 -4.73 -4.24
C SER A 205 12.49 -3.23 -3.94
N ALA A 206 12.02 -2.90 -2.74
CA ALA A 206 12.04 -1.53 -2.22
C ALA A 206 13.46 -1.14 -1.74
N SER A 207 13.93 0.08 -2.06
CA SER A 207 15.29 0.56 -1.75
C SER A 207 15.30 1.54 -0.58
N GLY A 208 15.04 1.04 0.62
CA GLY A 208 15.04 1.84 1.83
C GLY A 208 15.06 1.00 3.10
N ALA A 209 14.94 1.65 4.25
CA ALA A 209 14.60 0.96 5.50
C ALA A 209 13.11 1.13 5.73
N TYR A 210 12.34 0.14 5.30
CA TYR A 210 10.90 0.02 5.48
C TYR A 210 10.61 -0.95 6.61
N CYS A 211 9.82 -0.55 7.61
CA CYS A 211 9.54 -1.43 8.75
C CYS A 211 8.35 -2.34 8.44
N VAL A 212 8.61 -3.64 8.27
CA VAL A 212 7.58 -4.67 8.03
C VAL A 212 7.14 -5.30 9.37
N GLU A 213 5.85 -5.59 9.51
CA GLU A 213 5.33 -6.53 10.51
C GLU A 213 5.57 -7.99 10.06
N ASP A 214 6.83 -8.36 9.81
CA ASP A 214 7.30 -9.69 9.36
C ASP A 214 8.79 -9.91 9.74
N PHE A 215 9.29 -11.14 9.60
CA PHE A 215 10.69 -11.52 9.83
C PHE A 215 11.65 -11.19 8.66
N THR A 216 11.21 -10.41 7.67
CA THR A 216 12.04 -9.99 6.53
C THR A 216 12.68 -8.61 6.79
N THR A 217 14.01 -8.53 6.81
CA THR A 217 14.71 -7.29 7.21
C THR A 217 14.37 -6.12 6.27
N PRO A 218 14.11 -4.90 6.78
CA PRO A 218 14.25 -4.48 8.18
C PRO A 218 12.95 -4.59 9.02
N PHE A 219 13.08 -5.25 10.17
CA PHE A 219 12.09 -5.35 11.25
C PHE A 219 12.75 -4.96 12.59
N CYS A 220 12.00 -4.93 13.70
CA CYS A 220 12.60 -4.73 15.03
C CYS A 220 13.26 -6.02 15.56
N PRO A 221 14.58 -6.05 15.83
CA PRO A 221 15.23 -7.23 16.40
C PRO A 221 14.65 -7.60 17.78
N SER A 222 14.33 -6.60 18.61
CA SER A 222 13.84 -6.80 19.98
C SER A 222 12.49 -7.52 20.08
N SER A 223 11.60 -7.37 19.10
CA SER A 223 10.25 -7.98 19.11
C SER A 223 10.18 -9.31 18.35
N SER A 224 11.15 -9.58 17.49
CA SER A 224 11.29 -10.83 16.72
C SER A 224 12.20 -11.86 17.39
N GLY A 225 13.07 -11.43 18.32
CA GLY A 225 14.08 -12.27 18.95
C GLY A 225 15.30 -12.56 18.06
N LEU A 226 15.39 -11.93 16.88
CA LEU A 226 16.49 -12.13 15.93
C LEU A 226 17.59 -11.09 16.15
N ALA A 227 18.84 -11.48 15.87
CA ALA A 227 20.00 -10.60 15.98
C ALA A 227 20.13 -9.59 14.82
N GLU A 228 19.51 -9.90 13.68
CA GLU A 228 19.43 -9.02 12.51
C GLU A 228 18.17 -8.15 12.57
N GLY A 229 18.17 -6.98 11.91
CA GLY A 229 17.04 -6.04 11.90
C GLY A 229 17.49 -4.57 11.93
N ASP A 230 16.54 -3.66 12.15
CA ASP A 230 16.80 -2.23 12.32
C ASP A 230 16.13 -1.71 13.59
N THR A 231 16.93 -1.20 14.54
CA THR A 231 16.42 -0.69 15.82
C THR A 231 15.51 0.54 15.67
N ARG A 232 15.49 1.21 14.51
CA ARG A 232 14.52 2.28 14.21
C ARG A 232 13.09 1.75 13.99
N CYS A 233 12.95 0.46 13.70
CA CYS A 233 11.67 -0.23 13.60
C CYS A 233 11.11 -0.72 14.94
N CYS A 234 11.87 -0.57 16.04
CA CYS A 234 11.39 -0.87 17.39
C CYS A 234 10.44 0.22 17.89
N LEU A 235 9.20 0.14 17.41
CA LEU A 235 8.10 1.05 17.70
C LEU A 235 7.44 0.80 19.05
N ASP A 236 7.91 -0.17 19.85
CA ASP A 236 7.31 -0.62 21.11
C ASP A 236 7.05 0.53 22.09
N LYS A 237 8.04 1.42 22.26
CA LYS A 237 7.91 2.64 23.08
C LYS A 237 6.93 3.67 22.50
N GLN A 238 6.59 3.58 21.22
CA GLN A 238 5.62 4.43 20.53
C GLN A 238 4.21 3.81 20.50
N TYR A 239 4.10 2.48 20.50
CA TYR A 239 2.84 1.75 20.71
C TYR A 239 2.39 1.83 22.18
N ALA A 240 3.29 1.63 23.15
CA ALA A 240 2.99 1.87 24.56
C ALA A 240 2.53 3.33 24.80
N ALA A 241 3.20 4.30 24.15
CA ALA A 241 2.81 5.70 24.12
C ALA A 241 1.62 6.07 23.20
N ALA A 242 1.00 5.08 22.56
CA ALA A 242 -0.32 5.23 21.93
C ALA A 242 -1.41 4.64 22.83
N ALA A 243 -1.07 3.65 23.68
CA ALA A 243 -1.93 3.11 24.73
C ALA A 243 -1.99 3.99 26.00
N THR A 244 -1.17 5.03 26.12
CA THR A 244 -1.18 6.01 27.22
C THR A 244 -1.21 7.44 26.69
N THR A 245 -1.84 8.37 27.42
CA THR A 245 -1.96 9.80 27.04
C THR A 245 -0.64 10.61 27.10
N LEU A 246 0.45 10.05 27.63
CA LEU A 246 1.73 10.73 27.79
C LEU A 246 2.64 10.58 26.56
N ARG A 247 3.17 11.71 26.06
CA ARG A 247 4.20 11.73 24.99
C ARG A 247 5.58 11.32 25.56
N PRO A 248 6.26 10.30 25.00
CA PRO A 248 7.60 9.89 25.43
C PRO A 248 8.67 10.84 24.86
N PRO A 249 9.81 11.02 25.55
CA PRO A 249 10.90 11.86 25.06
C PRO A 249 11.48 11.29 23.75
N ARG A 250 11.60 12.15 22.72
CA ARG A 250 12.05 11.76 21.37
C ARG A 250 13.58 11.57 21.32
N THR A 251 14.06 10.41 21.74
CA THR A 251 15.45 9.99 21.51
C THR A 251 15.70 9.77 20.01
N ARG A 252 16.36 10.73 19.35
CA ARG A 252 16.74 10.63 17.93
C ARG A 252 18.06 9.85 17.80
N PRO A 253 18.10 8.68 17.12
CA PRO A 253 19.36 8.04 16.79
C PRO A 253 20.23 8.97 15.95
N ARG A 254 21.54 9.01 16.22
CA ARG A 254 22.49 9.71 15.32
C ARG A 254 22.48 8.99 13.96
N PRO A 255 22.63 9.69 12.83
CA PRO A 255 22.65 9.05 11.52
C PRO A 255 23.84 8.10 11.43
N VAL A 256 23.56 6.79 11.47
CA VAL A 256 24.57 5.76 11.22
C VAL A 256 25.14 5.97 9.82
N ALA A 257 26.46 5.86 9.69
CA ALA A 257 27.16 6.11 8.44
C ALA A 257 26.55 5.29 7.30
N ARG A 258 26.43 5.93 6.13
CA ARG A 258 25.77 5.40 4.92
C ARG A 258 26.28 4.00 4.57
N LEU A 259 25.55 2.96 5.01
CA LEU A 259 25.72 1.59 4.53
C LEU A 259 25.60 1.61 3.01
N ARG A 260 26.74 1.57 2.33
CA ARG A 260 26.79 1.37 0.89
C ARG A 260 26.34 -0.06 0.64
N ALA A 261 25.19 -0.23 -0.02
CA ALA A 261 24.82 -1.52 -0.59
C ALA A 261 26.04 -2.06 -1.36
N ARG A 262 26.53 -3.23 -0.97
CA ARG A 262 27.74 -3.82 -1.54
C ARG A 262 27.41 -4.14 -3.00
N ARG A 263 27.97 -3.39 -3.95
CA ARG A 263 27.75 -3.63 -5.40
C ARG A 263 28.08 -5.10 -5.66
N ILE A 264 27.05 -5.89 -5.94
CA ILE A 264 27.19 -7.26 -6.41
C ILE A 264 28.02 -7.15 -7.70
N LYS A 265 29.21 -7.74 -7.71
CA LYS A 265 29.94 -7.95 -8.96
C LYS A 265 29.20 -9.02 -9.73
N ASN A 266 29.05 -8.85 -11.03
CA ASN A 266 28.64 -9.94 -11.92
C ASN A 266 29.55 -11.14 -11.64
N TYR A 267 28.95 -12.32 -11.49
CA TYR A 267 29.69 -13.57 -11.47
C TYR A 267 29.12 -14.47 -12.57
N ASP A 268 30.01 -14.75 -13.52
CA ASP A 268 30.05 -15.69 -14.63
C ASP A 268 28.76 -16.34 -15.17
N GLN A 269 28.64 -16.28 -16.50
CA GLN A 269 27.79 -17.17 -17.26
C GLN A 269 28.29 -18.61 -17.09
N ASN A 270 27.54 -19.46 -16.36
CA ASN A 270 27.34 -20.89 -16.64
C ASN A 270 26.56 -21.56 -15.49
N VAL A 271 25.23 -21.45 -15.53
CA VAL A 271 24.33 -22.39 -14.82
C VAL A 271 23.28 -22.85 -15.83
N THR A 272 23.30 -24.14 -16.14
CA THR A 272 22.32 -24.78 -17.02
C THR A 272 20.95 -24.80 -16.36
N LEU A 273 19.92 -24.35 -17.09
CA LEU A 273 18.53 -24.53 -16.72
C LEU A 273 18.14 -26.00 -16.93
N ASP A 274 18.21 -26.81 -15.88
CA ASP A 274 17.51 -28.09 -15.85
C ASP A 274 16.02 -27.83 -15.55
N VAL A 275 15.15 -28.24 -16.46
CA VAL A 275 13.70 -28.08 -16.38
C VAL A 275 13.09 -29.48 -16.42
N SER A 276 13.03 -30.13 -15.26
CA SER A 276 12.42 -31.45 -15.11
C SER A 276 11.87 -31.70 -13.71
N ASN A 277 10.63 -32.18 -13.66
CA ASN A 277 9.90 -32.76 -12.53
C ASN A 277 9.67 -31.82 -11.31
N HIS A 278 8.44 -31.50 -10.92
CA HIS A 278 7.30 -32.43 -10.77
C HIS A 278 5.94 -31.81 -11.19
N PHE A 279 4.94 -32.70 -11.30
CA PHE A 279 3.51 -32.38 -11.43
C PHE A 279 2.89 -31.93 -10.09
#